data_AF-A0A840PJT2-F1
#
_entry.id   AF-A0A840PJT2-F1
#
_cell.length_a   1.000
_cell.length_b   1.000
_cell.length_c   1.000
_cell.angle_alpha   90.00
_cell.angle_beta   90.00
_cell.angle_gamma   90.00
#
_symmetry.space_group_name_H-M   'P 1'
#
loop_
_entity.id
_entity.type
_entity.pdbx_description
1 polymer ?
#
loop_
_entity_poly.entity_id
_entity_poly.type
_entity_poly.pdbx_seq_one_letter_code
_entity_poly.pdbx_strand_id
1 'polypeptide(L)'
;MKGDRVEIVVDAGDTTRTYEVVATRAGRRVEVTIGRGVVEVAEVTRSGTPVRTARFMSSRLLALVEHPAPRPPTEDERADEARERARNMSRARMTEHRELPERDGTENDHVAG
;
A
#
# COMPACT_ATOMS: atom_id res chain seq x y z
N MET A 1 9.11 -8.06 -9.64
CA MET A 1 9.77 -7.29 -10.70
C MET A 1 10.24 -5.97 -10.11
N LYS A 2 11.46 -5.49 -10.39
CA LYS A 2 11.73 -4.05 -10.28
C LYS A 2 10.83 -3.32 -11.29
N GLY A 3 10.33 -2.14 -10.93
CA GLY A 3 9.87 -1.16 -11.91
C GLY A 3 8.65 -1.57 -12.73
N ASP A 4 7.51 -1.84 -12.12
CA ASP A 4 6.27 -1.40 -12.78
C ASP A 4 5.98 0.05 -12.40
N ARG A 5 6.46 0.53 -11.25
CA ARG A 5 6.38 1.92 -10.85
C ARG A 5 7.65 2.44 -10.16
N VAL A 6 7.98 3.70 -10.45
CA VAL A 6 8.96 4.49 -9.72
C VAL A 6 8.32 5.81 -9.30
N GLU A 7 8.50 6.17 -8.04
CA GLU A 7 8.19 7.51 -7.52
C GLU A 7 9.49 8.32 -7.43
N ILE A 8 9.47 9.52 -8.00
CA ILE A 8 10.59 10.47 -7.99
C ILE A 8 10.14 11.72 -7.25
N VAL A 9 10.85 12.07 -6.19
CA VAL A 9 10.66 13.35 -5.50
C VAL A 9 11.80 14.27 -5.90
N VAL A 10 11.48 15.44 -6.43
CA VAL A 10 12.44 16.49 -6.75
C VAL A 10 12.17 17.75 -5.95
N ASP A 11 13.23 18.48 -5.63
CA ASP A 11 13.11 19.86 -5.21
C ASP A 11 12.76 20.73 -6.44
N ALA A 12 11.83 21.65 -6.27
CA ALA A 12 11.42 22.65 -7.26
C ALA A 12 11.75 24.08 -6.80
N GLY A 13 12.34 24.24 -5.62
CA GLY A 13 13.01 25.44 -5.09
C GLY A 13 12.29 26.01 -3.90
N ASP A 14 11.04 26.33 -4.14
CA ASP A 14 10.07 26.74 -3.13
C ASP A 14 9.23 25.55 -2.63
N THR A 15 9.21 24.45 -3.37
CA THR A 15 8.36 23.29 -3.09
C THR A 15 9.03 21.98 -3.51
N THR A 16 8.49 20.87 -3.03
CA THR A 16 8.83 19.52 -3.52
C THR A 16 7.79 19.06 -4.53
N ARG A 17 8.23 18.39 -5.60
CA ARG A 17 7.33 17.77 -6.58
C ARG A 17 7.56 16.27 -6.64
N THR A 18 6.48 15.53 -6.53
CA THR A 18 6.46 14.08 -6.67
C THR A 18 5.97 13.70 -8.07
N TYR A 19 6.71 12.83 -8.74
CA TYR A 19 6.41 12.30 -10.05
C TYR A 19 6.32 10.79 -10.00
N GLU A 20 5.28 10.23 -10.59
CA GLU A 20 5.10 8.79 -10.71
C GLU A 20 5.34 8.37 -12.16
N VAL A 21 6.21 7.39 -12.37
CA VAL A 21 6.43 6.76 -13.67
C VAL A 21 6.04 5.29 -13.56
N VAL A 22 5.02 4.89 -14.32
CA VAL A 22 4.47 3.54 -14.31
C VAL A 22 4.64 2.91 -15.69
N ALA A 23 5.05 1.64 -15.75
CA ALA A 23 5.01 0.83 -16.95
C ALA A 23 3.55 0.58 -17.35
N THR A 24 3.11 1.18 -18.45
CA THR A 24 1.67 1.21 -18.77
C THR A 24 1.14 -0.05 -19.45
N ARG A 25 1.99 -1.03 -19.77
CA ARG A 25 1.59 -2.27 -20.48
C ARG A 25 2.25 -3.51 -19.93
N ALA A 26 1.55 -4.63 -20.04
CA ALA A 26 2.04 -5.94 -19.63
C ALA A 26 3.37 -6.27 -20.31
N GLY A 27 4.32 -6.77 -19.52
CA GLY A 27 5.65 -7.17 -19.99
C GLY A 27 6.61 -6.00 -20.25
N ARG A 28 6.22 -4.76 -19.93
CA ARG A 28 7.12 -3.61 -19.85
C ARG A 28 7.59 -3.41 -18.42
N ARG A 29 8.70 -2.70 -18.27
CA ARG A 29 9.25 -2.30 -16.97
C ARG A 29 9.76 -0.87 -17.01
N VAL A 30 9.97 -0.30 -15.85
CA VAL A 30 10.60 0.98 -15.61
C VAL A 30 12.06 0.70 -15.27
N GLU A 31 12.95 1.32 -16.02
CA GLU A 31 14.38 1.32 -15.78
C GLU A 31 14.83 2.72 -15.33
N VAL A 32 15.76 2.74 -14.39
CA VAL A 32 16.37 3.96 -13.86
C VAL A 32 17.85 3.93 -14.19
N THR A 33 18.31 4.95 -14.90
CA THR A 33 19.74 5.19 -15.15
C THR A 33 20.15 6.48 -14.46
N ILE A 34 21.18 6.40 -13.62
CA ILE A 34 21.73 7.56 -12.90
C ILE A 34 23.14 7.80 -13.42
N GLY A 35 23.41 8.98 -13.95
CA GLY A 35 24.74 9.32 -14.46
C GLY A 35 24.88 10.77 -14.90
N ARG A 36 26.11 11.30 -14.84
CA ARG A 36 26.45 12.66 -15.30
C ARG A 36 25.52 13.77 -14.76
N GLY A 37 25.06 13.62 -13.52
CA GLY A 37 24.18 14.59 -12.90
C GLY A 37 22.75 14.59 -13.46
N VAL A 38 22.30 13.49 -14.08
CA VAL A 38 20.93 13.30 -14.55
C VAL A 38 20.42 11.94 -14.08
N VAL A 39 19.17 11.89 -13.67
CA VAL A 39 18.40 10.66 -13.47
C VAL A 39 17.44 10.52 -14.63
N GLU A 40 17.63 9.48 -15.41
CA GLU A 40 16.75 9.09 -16.51
C GLU A 40 15.88 7.92 -16.06
N VAL A 41 14.57 8.08 -16.20
CA VAL A 41 13.58 7.05 -15.89
C VAL A 41 12.84 6.71 -17.17
N ALA A 42 12.95 5.46 -17.62
CA ALA A 42 12.37 5.01 -18.88
C ALA A 42 11.44 3.83 -18.67
N GLU A 43 10.23 3.91 -19.22
CA GLU A 43 9.47 2.70 -19.52
C GLU A 43 10.12 2.03 -20.73
N VAL A 44 10.45 0.75 -20.59
CA VAL A 44 11.10 -0.06 -21.63
C VAL A 44 10.24 -1.27 -21.99
N THR A 45 10.34 -1.70 -23.24
CA THR A 45 9.81 -2.99 -23.69
C THR A 45 10.51 -4.16 -23.00
N ARG A 46 9.99 -5.38 -23.21
CA ARG A 46 10.67 -6.61 -22.75
C ARG A 46 12.10 -6.75 -23.28
N SER A 47 12.38 -6.20 -24.47
CA SER A 47 13.72 -6.18 -25.08
C SER A 47 14.61 -5.03 -24.60
N GLY A 48 14.14 -4.19 -23.67
CA GLY A 48 14.90 -3.03 -23.17
C GLY A 48 14.79 -1.78 -24.04
N THR A 49 13.92 -1.77 -25.05
CA THR A 49 13.75 -0.60 -25.92
C THR A 49 12.91 0.46 -25.20
N PRO A 50 13.41 1.70 -24.99
CA PRO A 50 12.64 2.75 -24.34
C PRO A 50 11.44 3.16 -25.18
N VAL A 51 10.28 3.29 -24.54
CA VAL A 51 9.02 3.74 -25.16
C VAL A 51 8.56 5.09 -24.64
N ARG A 52 8.96 5.43 -23.41
CA ARG A 52 8.71 6.74 -22.78
C ARG A 52 9.84 7.00 -21.80
N THR A 53 10.38 8.22 -21.83
CA THR A 53 11.50 8.63 -20.98
C THR A 53 11.19 9.94 -20.28
N ALA A 54 11.53 10.02 -19.00
CA ALA A 54 11.57 11.24 -18.21
C ALA A 54 13.01 11.49 -17.73
N ARG A 55 13.42 12.76 -17.66
CA ARG A 55 14.73 13.17 -17.17
C ARG A 55 14.59 14.16 -16.03
N PHE A 56 15.35 13.93 -14.98
CA PHE A 56 15.40 14.75 -13.77
C PHE A 56 16.86 15.16 -13.55
N MET A 57 17.11 16.45 -13.32
CA MET A 57 18.45 16.92 -13.03
C MET A 57 18.85 16.47 -11.62
N SER A 58 20.01 15.83 -11.48
CA SER A 58 20.50 15.22 -10.24
C SER A 58 20.82 16.24 -9.15
N SER A 59 21.05 17.51 -9.51
CA SER A 59 21.26 18.58 -8.51
C SER A 59 20.03 18.83 -7.64
N ARG A 60 18.91 18.16 -7.92
CA ARG A 60 17.61 18.46 -7.32
C ARG A 60 16.73 17.25 -7.03
N LEU A 61 17.26 16.03 -7.08
CA LEU A 61 16.49 14.84 -6.75
C LEU A 61 16.59 14.56 -5.24
N LEU A 62 15.44 14.51 -4.57
CA LEU A 62 15.34 14.29 -3.12
C LEU A 62 15.16 12.82 -2.77
N ALA A 63 14.35 12.10 -3.54
CA ALA A 63 14.11 10.68 -3.32
C ALA A 63 13.79 9.96 -4.63
N LEU A 64 14.14 8.66 -4.67
CA LEU A 64 13.74 7.72 -5.69
C LEU A 64 13.27 6.45 -5.00
N VAL A 65 12.00 6.11 -5.16
CA VAL A 65 11.40 4.92 -4.56
C VAL A 65 10.98 3.98 -5.68
N GLU A 66 11.59 2.78 -5.70
CA GLU A 66 11.13 1.70 -6.56
C GLU A 66 9.98 0.97 -5.88
N HIS A 67 8.83 0.91 -6.55
CA HIS A 67 7.70 0.09 -6.12
C HIS A 67 7.71 -1.19 -6.95
N PRO A 68 8.00 -2.35 -6.35
CA PRO A 68 7.86 -3.61 -7.07
C PRO A 68 6.37 -3.93 -7.26
N ALA A 69 6.06 -4.52 -8.41
CA ALA A 69 4.71 -4.97 -8.71
C ALA A 69 4.15 -5.84 -7.56
N PRO A 70 2.86 -5.67 -7.19
CA PRO A 70 2.22 -6.47 -6.16
C PRO A 70 2.40 -7.96 -6.46
N ARG A 71 3.04 -8.69 -5.55
CA ARG A 71 3.16 -10.14 -5.65
C ARG A 71 1.93 -10.76 -4.99
N PRO A 72 1.37 -11.87 -5.52
CA PRO A 72 0.42 -12.66 -4.76
C PRO A 72 1.02 -13.03 -3.39
N PRO A 73 0.24 -12.96 -2.30
CA PRO A 73 0.74 -13.30 -0.98
C PRO A 73 1.23 -14.75 -0.94
N THR A 74 2.31 -15.01 -0.20
CA THR A 74 2.79 -16.37 0.05
C THR A 74 1.71 -17.18 0.79
N GLU A 75 1.90 -18.50 0.84
CA GLU A 75 1.07 -19.34 1.70
C GLU A 75 1.20 -18.96 3.18
N ASP A 76 2.40 -18.61 3.64
CA ASP A 76 2.62 -18.16 5.02
C ASP A 76 1.89 -16.86 5.32
N GLU A 77 2.00 -15.85 4.44
CA GLU A 77 1.30 -14.57 4.56
C GLU A 77 -0.22 -14.78 4.60
N ARG A 78 -0.75 -15.69 3.74
CA ARG A 78 -2.17 -16.06 3.76
C ARG A 78 -2.59 -16.77 5.05
N ALA A 79 -1.74 -17.66 5.58
CA ALA A 79 -2.01 -18.37 6.81
C ALA A 79 -2.02 -17.43 8.02
N ASP A 80 -1.10 -16.47 8.08
CA ASP A 80 -1.03 -15.47 9.14
C ASP A 80 -2.25 -14.52 9.11
N GLU A 81 -2.65 -14.06 7.93
CA GLU A 81 -3.89 -13.29 7.76
C GLU A 81 -5.13 -14.09 8.22
N ALA A 82 -5.21 -15.38 7.88
CA ALA A 82 -6.32 -16.24 8.28
C ALA A 82 -6.38 -16.42 9.81
N ARG A 83 -5.21 -16.64 10.44
CA ARG A 83 -5.09 -16.75 11.90
C ARG A 83 -5.48 -15.45 12.59
N GLU A 84 -5.07 -14.30 12.06
CA GLU A 84 -5.41 -13.00 12.61
C GLU A 84 -6.91 -12.69 12.49
N ARG A 85 -7.51 -12.99 11.33
CA ARG A 85 -8.97 -12.92 11.15
C ARG A 85 -9.71 -13.78 12.17
N ALA A 86 -9.27 -15.02 12.39
CA ALA A 86 -9.89 -15.92 13.37
C ALA A 86 -9.78 -15.38 14.82
N ARG A 87 -8.62 -14.81 15.18
CA ARG A 87 -8.42 -14.16 16.49
C ARG A 87 -9.34 -12.95 16.67
N ASN A 88 -9.42 -12.09 15.65
CA ASN A 88 -10.26 -10.89 15.69
C ASN A 88 -11.75 -11.22 15.78
N MET A 89 -12.20 -12.26 15.05
CA MET A 89 -13.56 -12.77 15.18
C MET A 89 -13.85 -13.31 16.58
N SER A 90 -12.90 -14.04 17.17
CA SER A 90 -13.06 -14.59 18.52
C SER A 90 -13.16 -13.49 19.58
N ARG A 91 -12.38 -12.42 19.42
CA ARG A 91 -12.45 -11.23 20.27
C ARG A 91 -13.78 -10.48 20.11
N ALA A 92 -14.24 -10.26 18.88
CA ALA A 92 -15.52 -9.60 18.62
C ALA A 92 -16.70 -10.32 19.30
N ARG A 93 -16.73 -11.66 19.21
CA ARG A 93 -17.75 -12.50 19.86
C ARG A 93 -17.70 -12.46 21.40
N MET A 94 -16.52 -12.27 22.00
CA MET A 94 -16.38 -12.08 23.45
C MET A 94 -16.89 -10.71 23.91
N THR A 95 -16.71 -9.68 23.08
CA THR A 95 -17.18 -8.32 23.39
C THR A 95 -18.71 -8.24 23.33
N GLU A 96 -19.35 -8.88 22.34
CA GLU A 96 -20.82 -8.89 22.20
C GLU A 96 -21.54 -9.63 23.34
N HIS A 97 -20.91 -10.62 23.97
CA HIS A 97 -21.49 -11.33 25.12
C HIS A 97 -21.42 -10.57 26.45
N ARG A 98 -20.69 -9.44 26.51
CA ARG A 98 -20.44 -8.69 27.75
C ARG A 98 -21.42 -7.53 27.98
N GLU A 99 -22.28 -7.20 27.01
CA GLU A 99 -23.28 -6.14 27.14
C GLU A 99 -24.70 -6.74 27.26
N LEU A 100 -25.05 -7.26 28.43
CA LEU A 100 -26.45 -7.42 28.84
C LEU A 100 -26.72 -6.37 29.91
N PRO A 101 -27.69 -5.43 29.72
CA PRO A 101 -28.04 -4.52 30.79
C PRO A 101 -28.65 -5.32 31.94
N GLU A 102 -28.06 -5.15 33.13
CA GLU A 102 -28.62 -5.58 34.41
C GLU A 102 -30.10 -5.15 34.43
N ARG A 103 -31.02 -6.11 34.43
CA ARG A 103 -32.46 -5.82 34.46
C ARG A 103 -32.78 -5.23 35.83
N ASP A 104 -32.97 -3.91 35.84
CA ASP A 104 -33.42 -3.16 37.00
C ASP A 104 -34.77 -3.71 37.47
N GLY A 105 -34.83 -4.00 38.77
CA GLY A 105 -35.96 -4.64 39.42
C GLY A 105 -37.18 -3.73 39.37
N THR A 106 -38.29 -4.25 38.88
CA THR A 106 -39.60 -3.70 39.24
C THR A 106 -40.46 -4.83 39.79
N GLU A 107 -40.42 -4.85 41.12
CA GLU A 107 -41.39 -5.40 42.06
C GLU A 107 -42.81 -5.16 41.54
N ASN A 108 -43.51 -6.22 41.12
CA ASN A 108 -44.95 -6.19 40.95
C ASN A 108 -45.57 -6.87 42.17
N ASP A 109 -45.79 -6.05 43.17
CA ASP A 109 -46.76 -6.29 44.23
C ASP A 109 -48.18 -6.07 43.65
N HIS A 110 -49.16 -6.89 44.05
CA HIS A 110 -50.58 -7.01 43.64
C HIS A 110 -50.87 -8.39 42.98
N VAL A 111 -51.84 -9.22 43.40
CA VAL A 111 -53.13 -9.12 44.12
C VAL A 111 -53.32 -10.54 44.75
N ALA A 112 -54.04 -10.83 45.84
CA ALA A 112 -55.48 -10.67 46.07
C ALA A 112 -55.87 -11.46 47.33
N GLY A 113 -56.93 -11.02 48.04
CA GLY A 113 -57.77 -11.90 48.86
C GLY A 113 -57.88 -11.50 50.31
#